data_AF-A0A401TLC0-F1
#
_entry.id   AF-A0A401TLC0-F1
#
_cell.length_a   1.000
_cell.length_b   1.000
_cell.length_c   1.000
_cell.angle_alpha   90.00
_cell.angle_beta   90.00
_cell.angle_gamma   90.00
#
_symmetry.space_group_name_H-M   'P 1'
#
loop_
_entity.id
_entity.type
_entity.pdbx_description
1 polymer ?
#
loop_
_entity_poly.entity_id
_entity_poly.type
_entity_poly.pdbx_seq_one_letter_code
_entity_poly.pdbx_strand_id
1 'polypeptide(L)'
;MAPPPLIQLKDISLTFGGTPLLSGVELSVSAGERVCLIGRNGSGKSTLLRIAAGLVEPDAGSRFVQPGATIRYLPQEPDFGEHKTTLAYVEAGLGPGDDHYQARYLLEQLGLTGEEDPAHVSGGEARRAALARVLAPSPDILLLDEPTNHLDLPTIEWLEGELESRRCALVLISHDRRFLTNLSRTTAWLDRGRIRQIERGFGAFEEWRDEVLAEEEREQHKLDRKIVNEEHWLRYGVSGRRKRNVKRLGNLHALRDQRRNYRGATGNAILAAAEADKSGRLVIEAKSIAKAFGERKIVDTFSTRIQRGDRVGIVGPNGAGKTTLVHLLIGNDPPDSGSVRLGANIEMATLDQHR
;
A
#
# COMPACT_ATOMS: atom_id res chain seq x y z
N MET A 1 18.73 -22.85 18.01
CA MET A 1 17.43 -22.99 17.32
C MET A 1 16.89 -21.58 17.14
N ALA A 2 16.46 -21.19 15.92
CA ALA A 2 15.80 -19.90 15.75
C ALA A 2 14.51 -19.88 16.60
N PRO A 3 14.14 -18.75 17.23
CA PRO A 3 12.89 -18.66 17.97
C PRO A 3 11.71 -18.94 17.03
N PRO A 4 10.59 -19.50 17.54
CA PRO A 4 9.41 -19.73 16.73
C PRO A 4 8.86 -18.40 16.19
N PRO A 5 8.20 -18.41 15.00
CA PRO A 5 7.59 -17.22 14.46
C PRO A 5 6.41 -16.75 15.32
N LEU A 6 6.19 -15.44 15.37
CA LEU A 6 5.07 -14.83 16.08
C LEU A 6 3.74 -15.07 15.34
N ILE A 7 3.76 -15.00 14.01
CA ILE A 7 2.65 -15.36 13.14
C ILE A 7 3.15 -16.27 12.04
N GLN A 8 2.41 -17.34 11.78
CA GLN A 8 2.61 -18.21 10.63
C GLN A 8 1.29 -18.45 9.90
N LEU A 9 1.26 -18.11 8.62
CA LEU A 9 0.22 -18.44 7.67
C LEU A 9 0.76 -19.52 6.75
N LYS A 10 0.04 -20.64 6.63
CA LYS A 10 0.43 -21.78 5.80
C LYS A 10 -0.71 -22.22 4.91
N ASP A 11 -0.42 -22.38 3.62
CA ASP A 11 -1.35 -22.84 2.59
C ASP A 11 -2.68 -22.04 2.54
N ILE A 12 -2.63 -20.75 2.87
CA ILE A 12 -3.84 -19.91 2.96
C ILE A 12 -4.47 -19.73 1.59
N SER A 13 -5.74 -20.10 1.48
CA SER A 13 -6.54 -19.90 0.28
C SER A 13 -7.83 -19.17 0.63
N LEU A 14 -8.25 -18.25 -0.25
CA LEU A 14 -9.49 -17.51 -0.08
C LEU A 14 -10.05 -17.16 -1.45
N THR A 15 -11.34 -17.42 -1.63
CA THR A 15 -12.11 -17.18 -2.86
C THR A 15 -13.16 -16.12 -2.58
N PHE A 16 -13.20 -15.07 -3.40
CA PHE A 16 -14.21 -14.03 -3.29
C PHE A 16 -15.04 -13.97 -4.57
N GLY A 17 -16.36 -14.12 -4.46
CA GLY A 17 -17.26 -14.09 -5.62
C GLY A 17 -16.91 -15.13 -6.70
N GLY A 18 -16.41 -16.30 -6.30
CA GLY A 18 -15.98 -17.38 -7.21
C GLY A 18 -14.59 -17.19 -7.85
N THR A 19 -13.91 -16.06 -7.60
CA THR A 19 -12.54 -15.83 -8.07
C THR A 19 -11.54 -16.07 -6.94
N PRO A 20 -10.53 -16.95 -7.10
CA PRO A 20 -9.53 -17.16 -6.07
C PRO A 20 -8.67 -15.91 -5.92
N LEU A 21 -8.71 -15.31 -4.73
CA LEU A 21 -7.94 -14.13 -4.37
C LEU A 21 -6.56 -14.52 -3.81
N LEU A 22 -6.54 -15.51 -2.91
CA LEU A 22 -5.34 -16.10 -2.32
C LEU A 22 -5.31 -17.58 -2.66
N SER A 23 -4.14 -18.13 -3.00
CA SER A 23 -4.01 -19.51 -3.47
C SER A 23 -2.74 -20.16 -2.96
N GLY A 24 -2.83 -20.78 -1.78
CA GLY A 24 -1.68 -21.41 -1.11
C GLY A 24 -0.65 -20.39 -0.66
N VAL A 25 -1.10 -19.29 -0.06
CA VAL A 25 -0.21 -18.24 0.45
C VAL A 25 0.47 -18.70 1.73
N GLU A 26 1.78 -18.51 1.78
CA GLU A 26 2.60 -18.70 2.97
C GLU A 26 3.19 -17.35 3.40
N LEU A 27 3.14 -17.06 4.69
CA LEU A 27 3.76 -15.88 5.29
C LEU A 27 4.20 -16.23 6.70
N SER A 28 5.45 -15.95 7.03
CA SER A 28 5.99 -16.11 8.38
C SER A 28 6.53 -14.77 8.84
N VAL A 29 6.21 -14.41 10.08
CA VAL A 29 6.68 -13.17 10.72
C VAL A 29 7.27 -13.52 12.07
N SER A 30 8.55 -13.23 12.24
CA SER A 30 9.31 -13.48 13.47
C SER A 30 9.32 -12.26 14.38
N ALA A 31 9.73 -12.44 15.64
CA ALA A 31 9.86 -11.34 16.58
C ALA A 31 10.86 -10.28 16.08
N GLY A 32 10.43 -9.02 16.07
CA GLY A 32 11.23 -7.88 15.57
C GLY A 32 11.39 -7.83 14.05
N GLU A 33 10.78 -8.75 13.30
CA GLU A 33 10.83 -8.74 11.84
C GLU A 33 10.00 -7.58 11.28
N ARG A 34 10.53 -6.91 10.25
CA ARG A 34 9.89 -5.77 9.59
C ARG A 34 9.62 -6.12 8.14
N VAL A 35 8.44 -6.64 7.87
CA VAL A 35 8.02 -7.14 6.56
C VAL A 35 7.21 -6.06 5.85
N CYS A 36 7.57 -5.72 4.62
CA CYS A 36 6.65 -5.01 3.73
C CYS A 36 5.90 -6.01 2.84
N LEU A 37 4.58 -5.86 2.75
CA LEU A 37 3.72 -6.66 1.88
C LEU A 37 3.38 -5.84 0.63
N ILE A 38 3.95 -6.23 -0.50
CA ILE A 38 3.82 -5.54 -1.78
C ILE A 38 2.97 -6.38 -2.73
N GLY A 39 2.25 -5.74 -3.63
CA GLY A 39 1.42 -6.42 -4.61
C GLY A 39 0.50 -5.44 -5.32
N ARG A 40 -0.13 -5.87 -6.41
CA ARG A 40 -1.05 -5.03 -7.19
C ARG A 40 -2.29 -4.64 -6.38
N ASN A 41 -2.99 -3.60 -6.80
CA ASN A 41 -4.28 -3.27 -6.21
C ASN A 41 -5.27 -4.40 -6.53
N GLY A 42 -6.05 -4.81 -5.53
CA GLY A 42 -6.92 -5.99 -5.64
C GLY A 42 -6.20 -7.34 -5.59
N SER A 43 -4.88 -7.41 -5.33
CA SER A 43 -4.19 -8.71 -5.19
C SER A 43 -4.51 -9.46 -3.89
N GLY A 44 -5.21 -8.82 -2.95
CA GLY A 44 -5.60 -9.42 -1.67
C GLY A 44 -4.72 -9.06 -0.47
N LYS A 45 -3.84 -8.05 -0.57
CA LYS A 45 -2.94 -7.63 0.52
C LYS A 45 -3.68 -7.35 1.84
N SER A 46 -4.65 -6.44 1.80
CA SER A 46 -5.47 -6.07 2.96
C SER A 46 -6.26 -7.26 3.52
N THR A 47 -6.73 -8.14 2.63
CA THR A 47 -7.41 -9.37 3.03
C THR A 47 -6.47 -10.34 3.74
N LEU A 48 -5.23 -10.48 3.27
CA LEU A 48 -4.22 -11.28 3.95
C LEU A 48 -3.86 -10.72 5.33
N LEU A 49 -3.74 -9.39 5.49
CA LEU A 49 -3.55 -8.77 6.80
C LEU A 49 -4.73 -9.05 7.73
N ARG A 50 -5.97 -8.98 7.23
CA ARG A 50 -7.16 -9.33 8.02
C ARG A 50 -7.18 -10.79 8.45
N ILE A 51 -6.74 -11.71 7.58
CA ILE A 51 -6.54 -13.11 7.94
C ILE A 51 -5.45 -13.22 9.03
N ALA A 52 -4.30 -12.57 8.85
CA ALA A 52 -3.23 -12.54 9.85
C ALA A 52 -3.71 -11.97 11.21
N ALA A 53 -4.58 -10.97 11.19
CA ALA A 53 -5.20 -10.38 12.37
C ALA A 53 -6.26 -11.28 13.02
N GLY A 54 -6.76 -12.31 12.33
CA GLY A 54 -7.85 -13.17 12.79
C GLY A 54 -9.24 -12.55 12.60
N LEU A 55 -9.36 -11.54 11.74
CA LEU A 55 -10.61 -10.84 11.42
C LEU A 55 -11.38 -11.51 10.26
N VAL A 56 -10.70 -12.34 9.48
CA VAL A 56 -11.28 -13.09 8.35
C VAL A 56 -10.76 -14.52 8.41
N GLU A 57 -11.66 -15.49 8.31
CA GLU A 57 -11.29 -16.90 8.19
C GLU A 57 -10.95 -17.25 6.73
N PRO A 58 -9.85 -17.98 6.48
CA PRO A 58 -9.53 -18.50 5.16
C PRO A 58 -10.40 -19.71 4.80
N ASP A 59 -10.60 -19.97 3.50
CA ASP A 59 -11.30 -21.17 3.01
C ASP A 59 -10.50 -22.46 3.27
N ALA A 60 -9.17 -22.34 3.22
CA ALA A 60 -8.23 -23.43 3.46
C ALA A 60 -6.89 -22.90 3.99
N GLY A 61 -6.10 -23.80 4.57
CA GLY A 61 -4.81 -23.49 5.19
C GLY A 61 -4.91 -23.38 6.70
N SER A 62 -3.84 -22.89 7.33
CA SER A 62 -3.77 -22.73 8.78
C SER A 62 -3.13 -21.41 9.16
N ARG A 63 -3.67 -20.81 10.21
CA ARG A 63 -3.13 -19.62 10.87
C ARG A 63 -2.67 -20.01 12.26
N PHE A 64 -1.40 -19.81 12.54
CA PHE A 64 -0.80 -19.96 13.86
C PHE A 64 -0.34 -18.59 14.35
N VAL A 65 -0.62 -18.31 15.63
CA VAL A 65 -0.11 -17.16 16.36
C VAL A 65 0.51 -17.69 17.64
N GLN A 66 1.68 -17.20 18.00
CA GLN A 66 2.34 -17.59 19.24
C GLN A 66 1.41 -17.29 20.44
N PRO A 67 1.14 -18.27 21.32
CA PRO A 67 0.29 -18.05 22.50
C PRO A 67 0.80 -16.89 23.36
N GLY A 68 -0.11 -16.00 23.73
CA GLY A 68 0.19 -14.80 24.52
C GLY A 68 0.68 -13.60 23.71
N ALA A 69 1.00 -13.76 22.41
CA ALA A 69 1.38 -12.64 21.57
C ALA A 69 0.18 -11.73 21.26
N THR A 70 0.39 -10.43 21.37
CA THR A 70 -0.61 -9.40 21.09
C THR A 70 -0.49 -8.93 19.63
N ILE A 71 -1.63 -8.93 18.92
CA ILE A 71 -1.71 -8.46 17.53
C ILE A 71 -2.63 -7.25 17.48
N ARG A 72 -2.19 -6.18 16.81
CA ARG A 72 -3.07 -5.05 16.47
C ARG A 72 -3.04 -4.80 14.97
N TYR A 73 -4.22 -4.58 14.41
CA TYR A 73 -4.44 -4.28 13.00
C TYR A 73 -5.01 -2.88 12.86
N LEU A 74 -4.45 -2.08 11.96
CA LEU A 74 -4.98 -0.78 11.58
C LEU A 74 -6.13 -0.97 10.58
N PRO A 75 -7.40 -0.73 10.97
CA PRO A 75 -8.50 -0.81 10.03
C PRO A 75 -8.44 0.33 9.00
N GLN A 76 -8.95 0.06 7.79
CA GLN A 76 -9.09 1.09 6.76
C GLN A 76 -10.14 2.14 7.14
N GLU A 77 -11.26 1.67 7.71
CA GLU A 77 -12.35 2.49 8.23
C GLU A 77 -12.52 2.16 9.71
N PRO A 78 -12.15 3.07 10.62
CA PRO A 78 -12.32 2.84 12.04
C PRO A 78 -13.78 3.00 12.46
N ASP A 79 -14.23 2.09 13.31
CA ASP A 79 -15.53 2.14 13.97
C ASP A 79 -15.37 2.69 15.40
N PHE A 80 -15.95 3.87 15.64
CA PHE A 80 -15.90 4.55 16.92
C PHE A 80 -16.97 4.10 17.92
N GLY A 81 -17.93 3.25 17.51
CA GLY A 81 -19.00 2.78 18.38
C GLY A 81 -19.70 3.92 19.13
N GLU A 82 -19.89 3.76 20.44
CA GLU A 82 -20.54 4.75 21.32
C GLU A 82 -19.54 5.65 22.08
N HIS A 83 -18.27 5.70 21.65
CA HIS A 83 -17.27 6.52 22.32
C HIS A 83 -17.56 8.02 22.11
N LYS A 84 -17.51 8.79 23.20
CA LYS A 84 -17.85 10.22 23.18
C LYS A 84 -16.73 11.12 22.68
N THR A 85 -15.48 10.66 22.79
CA THR A 85 -14.30 11.41 22.36
C THR A 85 -13.29 10.49 21.69
N THR A 86 -12.42 11.05 20.86
CA THR A 86 -11.29 10.35 20.24
C THR A 86 -10.34 9.77 21.29
N LEU A 87 -10.12 10.44 22.42
CA LEU A 87 -9.33 9.87 23.52
C LEU A 87 -10.00 8.64 24.12
N ALA A 88 -11.30 8.69 24.42
CA ALA A 88 -12.03 7.55 24.97
C ALA A 88 -11.99 6.33 24.02
N TYR A 89 -12.03 6.58 22.71
CA TYR A 89 -11.86 5.55 21.68
C TYR A 89 -10.47 4.90 21.72
N VAL A 90 -9.41 5.70 21.84
CA VAL A 90 -8.02 5.20 21.92
C VAL A 90 -7.80 4.44 23.23
N GLU A 91 -8.24 4.99 24.36
CA GLU A 91 -8.11 4.38 25.69
C GLU A 91 -8.87 3.06 25.80
N ALA A 92 -10.01 2.92 25.12
CA ALA A 92 -10.72 1.65 25.05
C ALA A 92 -9.94 0.55 24.31
N GLY A 93 -8.86 0.90 23.60
CA GLY A 93 -7.92 -0.05 23.03
C GLY A 93 -6.87 -0.58 24.00
N LEU A 94 -6.67 0.08 25.15
CA LEU A 94 -5.63 -0.24 26.13
C LEU A 94 -5.98 -1.49 26.95
N GLY A 95 -4.97 -2.28 27.28
CA GLY A 95 -5.04 -3.42 28.18
C GLY A 95 -4.76 -3.07 29.64
N PRO A 96 -4.96 -4.01 30.58
CA PRO A 96 -4.72 -3.80 32.00
C PRO A 96 -3.21 -3.72 32.27
N GLY A 97 -2.66 -2.51 32.23
CA GLY A 97 -1.22 -2.25 32.41
C GLY A 97 -0.60 -1.35 31.36
N ASP A 98 -1.35 -1.00 30.30
CA ASP A 98 -0.88 -0.03 29.32
C ASP A 98 -0.93 1.40 29.88
N ASP A 99 -0.03 2.23 29.38
CA ASP A 99 0.10 3.62 29.82
C ASP A 99 -0.93 4.52 29.12
N HIS A 100 -1.88 5.06 29.89
CA HIS A 100 -2.86 6.02 29.38
C HIS A 100 -2.21 7.31 28.84
N TYR A 101 -1.04 7.70 29.33
CA TYR A 101 -0.33 8.86 28.80
C TYR A 101 0.11 8.66 27.35
N GLN A 102 0.40 7.42 26.93
CA GLN A 102 0.72 7.10 25.54
C GLN A 102 -0.45 7.40 24.59
N ALA A 103 -1.69 7.11 25.02
CA ALA A 103 -2.87 7.41 24.20
C ALA A 103 -2.97 8.90 23.87
N ARG A 104 -2.82 9.75 24.88
CA ARG A 104 -2.88 11.21 24.70
C ARG A 104 -1.69 11.75 23.90
N TYR A 105 -0.47 11.28 24.21
CA TYR A 105 0.73 11.65 23.46
C TYR A 105 0.60 11.35 21.97
N LEU A 106 0.15 10.14 21.61
CA LEU A 106 0.00 9.72 20.22
C LEU A 106 -1.06 10.54 19.48
N LEU A 107 -2.19 10.86 20.14
CA LEU A 107 -3.21 11.74 19.57
C LEU A 107 -2.66 13.13 19.27
N GLU A 108 -1.94 13.73 20.21
CA GLU A 108 -1.33 15.05 20.04
C GLU A 108 -0.32 15.09 18.89
N GLN A 109 0.56 14.08 18.80
CA GLN A 109 1.54 13.98 17.69
C GLN A 109 0.85 13.77 16.33
N LEU A 110 -0.31 13.13 16.33
CA LEU A 110 -1.15 12.95 15.14
C LEU A 110 -2.10 14.14 14.90
N GLY A 111 -1.92 15.26 15.61
CA GLY A 111 -2.66 16.49 15.40
C GLY A 111 -4.11 16.44 15.88
N LEU A 112 -4.39 15.67 16.92
CA LEU A 112 -5.68 15.57 17.60
C LEU A 112 -5.54 16.02 19.06
N THR A 113 -6.57 16.65 19.62
CA THR A 113 -6.62 17.06 21.03
C THR A 113 -7.10 15.94 21.94
N GLY A 114 -7.83 14.96 21.40
CA GLY A 114 -8.46 13.90 22.19
C GLY A 114 -9.89 14.21 22.64
N GLU A 115 -10.37 15.43 22.42
CA GLU A 115 -11.70 15.90 22.78
C GLU A 115 -12.66 15.94 21.57
N GLU A 116 -12.19 15.55 20.38
CA GLU A 116 -13.02 15.57 19.18
C GLU A 116 -14.18 14.58 19.31
N ASP A 117 -15.37 15.01 18.88
CA ASP A 117 -16.55 14.16 18.77
C ASP A 117 -16.41 13.21 17.57
N PRO A 118 -16.37 11.88 17.79
CA PRO A 118 -16.24 10.90 16.71
C PRO A 118 -17.33 10.96 15.63
N ALA A 119 -18.49 11.56 15.92
CA ALA A 119 -19.54 11.76 14.91
C ALA A 119 -19.20 12.85 13.88
N HIS A 120 -18.26 13.74 14.21
CA HIS A 120 -17.94 14.94 13.42
C HIS A 120 -16.49 14.97 12.91
N VAL A 121 -15.66 13.98 13.25
CA VAL A 121 -14.30 13.90 12.73
C VAL A 121 -14.29 13.61 11.23
N SER A 122 -13.35 14.22 10.51
CA SER A 122 -13.07 13.88 9.11
C SER A 122 -12.51 12.46 8.99
N GLY A 123 -12.63 11.83 7.82
CA GLY A 123 -12.05 10.49 7.58
C GLY A 123 -10.53 10.42 7.84
N GLY A 124 -9.81 11.54 7.63
CA GLY A 124 -8.39 11.64 7.96
C GLY A 124 -8.12 11.69 9.47
N GLU A 125 -8.88 12.49 10.22
CA GLU A 125 -8.82 12.52 11.69
C GLU A 125 -9.21 11.17 12.29
N ALA A 126 -10.25 10.55 11.74
CA ALA A 126 -10.69 9.22 12.13
C ALA A 126 -9.55 8.19 12.00
N ARG A 127 -8.87 8.16 10.84
CA ARG A 127 -7.73 7.27 10.60
C ARG A 127 -6.56 7.54 11.54
N ARG A 128 -6.28 8.81 11.83
CA ARG A 128 -5.24 9.21 12.79
C ARG A 128 -5.57 8.74 14.22
N ALA A 129 -6.81 8.89 14.67
CA ALA A 129 -7.24 8.33 15.96
C ALA A 129 -7.14 6.79 15.99
N ALA A 130 -7.46 6.12 14.88
CA ALA A 130 -7.28 4.66 14.76
C ALA A 130 -5.82 4.24 14.85
N LEU A 131 -4.91 5.01 14.24
CA LEU A 131 -3.47 4.78 14.34
C LEU A 131 -2.99 4.92 15.79
N ALA A 132 -3.43 5.96 16.51
CA ALA A 132 -3.14 6.10 17.94
C ALA A 132 -3.63 4.89 18.75
N ARG A 133 -4.87 4.43 18.51
CA ARG A 133 -5.48 3.26 19.19
C ARG A 133 -4.68 1.97 19.00
N VAL A 134 -4.10 1.79 17.81
CA VAL A 134 -3.31 0.60 17.48
C VAL A 134 -1.91 0.66 18.07
N LEU A 135 -1.33 1.85 18.17
CA LEU A 135 0.04 2.05 18.66
C LEU A 135 0.13 2.15 20.19
N ALA A 136 -0.86 2.71 20.87
CA ALA A 136 -0.78 2.95 22.32
C ALA A 136 -0.48 1.68 23.17
N PRO A 137 -1.10 0.51 22.90
CA PRO A 137 -0.88 -0.73 23.67
C PRO A 137 0.48 -1.43 23.51
N SER A 138 1.43 -0.86 22.76
CA SER A 138 2.77 -1.45 22.49
C SER A 138 2.75 -2.96 22.18
N PRO A 139 2.01 -3.41 21.14
CA PRO A 139 1.79 -4.83 20.89
C PRO A 139 3.03 -5.55 20.34
N ASP A 140 3.03 -6.88 20.42
CA ASP A 140 4.10 -7.73 19.87
C ASP A 140 4.12 -7.69 18.34
N ILE A 141 2.95 -7.56 17.70
CA ILE A 141 2.78 -7.52 16.25
C ILE A 141 1.86 -6.37 15.83
N LEU A 142 2.36 -5.51 14.94
CA LEU A 142 1.60 -4.47 14.26
C LEU A 142 1.37 -4.82 12.79
N LEU A 143 0.11 -4.81 12.37
CA LEU A 143 -0.33 -5.00 10.99
C LEU A 143 -0.90 -3.66 10.50
N LEU A 144 -0.13 -2.92 9.70
CA LEU A 144 -0.49 -1.58 9.25
C LEU A 144 -0.81 -1.58 7.76
N ASP A 145 -2.04 -1.22 7.41
CA ASP A 145 -2.51 -1.11 6.04
C ASP A 145 -2.65 0.38 5.62
N GLU A 146 -1.76 0.83 4.73
CA GLU A 146 -1.63 2.21 4.26
C GLU A 146 -1.59 3.25 5.41
N PRO A 147 -0.67 3.12 6.38
CA PRO A 147 -0.65 3.98 7.59
C PRO A 147 -0.31 5.44 7.29
N THR A 148 0.32 5.73 6.15
CA THR A 148 0.73 7.09 5.74
C THR A 148 -0.39 7.89 5.11
N ASN A 149 -1.52 7.27 4.78
CA ASN A 149 -2.63 7.96 4.15
C ASN A 149 -3.23 9.02 5.08
N HIS A 150 -3.55 10.18 4.52
CA HIS A 150 -4.09 11.35 5.22
C HIS A 150 -3.15 11.96 6.27
N LEU A 151 -1.87 11.57 6.28
CA LEU A 151 -0.82 12.24 7.05
C LEU A 151 -0.10 13.26 6.17
N ASP A 152 0.34 14.35 6.77
CA ASP A 152 1.29 15.26 6.12
C ASP A 152 2.73 14.77 6.31
N LEU A 153 3.66 15.32 5.54
CA LEU A 153 5.05 14.88 5.54
C LEU A 153 5.71 14.89 6.93
N PRO A 154 5.58 15.96 7.75
CA PRO A 154 6.13 15.94 9.11
C PRO A 154 5.56 14.81 9.98
N THR A 155 4.26 14.55 9.87
CA THR A 155 3.62 13.46 10.63
C THR A 155 4.09 12.09 10.14
N ILE A 156 4.32 11.93 8.83
CA ILE A 156 4.91 10.69 8.27
C ILE A 156 6.32 10.47 8.82
N GLU A 157 7.17 11.51 8.84
CA GLU A 157 8.54 11.42 9.36
C GLU A 157 8.55 11.11 10.87
N TRP A 158 7.64 11.69 11.64
CA TRP A 158 7.44 11.31 13.04
C TRP A 158 7.02 9.85 13.18
N LEU A 159 6.04 9.39 12.38
CA LEU A 159 5.56 8.01 12.43
C LEU A 159 6.66 7.01 12.04
N GLU A 160 7.51 7.35 11.08
CA GLU A 160 8.70 6.55 10.76
C GLU A 160 9.61 6.40 11.98
N GLY A 161 9.94 7.51 12.67
CA GLY A 161 10.76 7.47 13.88
C GLY A 161 10.11 6.66 15.02
N GLU A 162 8.82 6.85 15.23
CA GLU A 162 8.03 6.14 16.24
C GLU A 162 8.03 4.63 15.98
N LEU A 163 7.75 4.19 14.74
CA LEU A 163 7.76 2.78 14.37
C LEU A 163 9.18 2.19 14.36
N GLU A 164 10.21 2.96 14.01
CA GLU A 164 11.61 2.50 14.06
C GLU A 164 12.07 2.21 15.49
N SER A 165 11.65 3.01 16.47
CA SER A 165 12.04 2.83 17.87
C SER A 165 11.39 1.61 18.55
N ARG A 166 10.25 1.14 18.04
CA ARG A 166 9.45 0.08 18.65
C ARG A 166 10.05 -1.31 18.44
N ARG A 167 10.05 -2.11 19.51
CA ARG A 167 10.52 -3.51 19.53
C ARG A 167 9.37 -4.49 19.29
N CYS A 168 8.70 -4.35 18.16
CA CYS A 168 7.62 -5.24 17.74
C CYS A 168 7.88 -5.75 16.32
N ALA A 169 7.19 -6.83 15.94
CA ALA A 169 7.12 -7.24 14.55
C ALA A 169 6.18 -6.30 13.78
N LEU A 170 6.60 -5.89 12.58
CA LEU A 170 5.84 -4.99 11.72
C LEU A 170 5.52 -5.69 10.41
N VAL A 171 4.24 -5.65 10.00
CA VAL A 171 3.81 -5.98 8.64
C VAL A 171 3.17 -4.74 8.04
N LEU A 172 3.80 -4.18 7.02
CA LEU A 172 3.43 -2.89 6.43
C LEU A 172 2.91 -3.08 5.01
N ILE A 173 1.75 -2.54 4.69
CA ILE A 173 1.33 -2.23 3.33
C ILE A 173 1.39 -0.71 3.18
N SER A 174 2.06 -0.20 2.16
CA SER A 174 2.01 1.22 1.83
C SER A 174 2.31 1.45 0.35
N HIS A 175 1.76 2.52 -0.20
CA HIS A 175 2.21 3.08 -1.48
C HIS A 175 3.39 4.06 -1.34
N ASP A 176 3.76 4.44 -0.12
CA ASP A 176 4.92 5.30 0.14
C ASP A 176 6.22 4.50 0.11
N ARG A 177 6.97 4.69 -0.98
CA ARG A 177 8.25 4.00 -1.21
C ARG A 177 9.32 4.39 -0.21
N ARG A 178 9.36 5.65 0.24
CA ARG A 178 10.36 6.13 1.22
C ARG A 178 10.10 5.47 2.56
N PHE A 179 8.84 5.49 3.00
CA PHE A 179 8.38 4.86 4.23
C PHE A 179 8.74 3.37 4.28
N LEU A 180 8.43 2.62 3.21
CA LEU A 180 8.77 1.20 3.12
C LEU A 180 10.28 0.96 3.07
N THR A 181 11.04 1.79 2.35
CA THR A 181 12.50 1.66 2.25
C THR A 181 13.16 1.85 3.62
N ASN A 182 12.69 2.81 4.40
CA ASN A 182 13.27 3.14 5.70
C ASN A 182 12.96 2.08 6.76
N LEU A 183 11.73 1.58 6.81
CA LEU A 183 11.27 0.69 7.89
C LEU A 183 11.44 -0.80 7.59
N SER A 184 11.23 -1.24 6.35
CA SER A 184 11.23 -2.68 6.05
C SER A 184 12.64 -3.27 5.97
N ARG A 185 12.75 -4.54 6.36
CA ARG A 185 13.97 -5.37 6.29
C ARG A 185 13.74 -6.64 5.47
N THR A 186 12.49 -7.07 5.38
CA THR A 186 12.03 -8.20 4.57
C THR A 186 10.97 -7.72 3.58
N THR A 187 10.96 -8.29 2.38
CA THR A 187 9.95 -8.02 1.37
C THR A 187 9.13 -9.27 1.10
N ALA A 188 7.81 -9.18 1.26
CA ALA A 188 6.84 -10.19 0.86
C ALA A 188 6.05 -9.67 -0.36
N TRP A 189 6.23 -10.29 -1.52
CA TRP A 189 5.58 -9.91 -2.75
C TRP A 189 4.42 -10.86 -3.07
N LEU A 190 3.20 -10.34 -2.93
CA LEU A 190 1.95 -11.00 -3.31
C LEU A 190 1.65 -10.76 -4.79
N ASP A 191 1.85 -11.81 -5.58
CA ASP A 191 1.63 -11.83 -7.02
C ASP A 191 0.88 -13.10 -7.44
N ARG A 192 -0.15 -12.92 -8.28
CA ARG A 192 -0.99 -14.02 -8.81
C ARG A 192 -1.49 -15.00 -7.73
N GLY A 193 -1.84 -14.48 -6.54
CA GLY A 193 -2.37 -15.26 -5.42
C GLY A 193 -1.32 -16.03 -4.63
N ARG A 194 -0.02 -15.79 -4.85
CA ARG A 194 1.10 -16.40 -4.13
C ARG A 194 2.02 -15.34 -3.56
N ILE A 195 2.67 -15.67 -2.45
CA ILE A 195 3.71 -14.82 -1.87
C ILE A 195 5.09 -15.38 -2.21
N ARG A 196 5.99 -14.47 -2.58
CA ARG A 196 7.43 -14.70 -2.58
C ARG A 196 8.04 -13.81 -1.51
N GLN A 197 8.93 -14.35 -0.68
CA GLN A 197 9.56 -13.60 0.40
C GLN A 197 11.07 -13.57 0.19
N ILE A 198 11.69 -12.44 0.48
CA ILE A 198 13.14 -12.26 0.47
C ILE A 198 13.56 -11.43 1.68
N GLU A 199 14.66 -11.84 2.33
CA GLU A 199 15.28 -11.14 3.47
C GLU A 199 16.08 -9.90 3.00
N ARG A 200 15.44 -9.07 2.17
CA ARG A 200 15.92 -7.75 1.74
C ARG A 200 14.76 -6.76 1.88
N GLY A 201 15.04 -5.56 2.38
CA GLY A 201 14.05 -4.50 2.52
C GLY A 201 13.54 -3.98 1.18
N PHE A 202 12.52 -3.13 1.20
CA PHE A 202 11.84 -2.62 0.01
C PHE A 202 12.78 -1.97 -1.02
N GLY A 203 13.88 -1.35 -0.59
CA GLY A 203 14.84 -0.72 -1.52
C GLY A 203 15.43 -1.68 -2.57
N ALA A 204 15.45 -2.98 -2.28
CA ALA A 204 15.89 -4.04 -3.18
C ALA A 204 14.78 -4.62 -4.07
N PHE A 205 13.53 -4.23 -3.86
CA PHE A 205 12.37 -4.90 -4.44
C PHE A 205 12.36 -4.85 -5.97
N GLU A 206 12.68 -3.71 -6.58
CA GLU A 206 12.62 -3.56 -8.04
C GLU A 206 13.63 -4.45 -8.76
N GLU A 207 14.88 -4.44 -8.29
CA GLU A 207 15.93 -5.32 -8.81
C GLU A 207 15.51 -6.80 -8.67
N TRP A 208 15.09 -7.20 -7.48
CA TRP A 208 14.65 -8.57 -7.22
C TRP A 208 13.42 -8.98 -8.05
N ARG A 209 12.44 -8.09 -8.22
CA ARG A 209 11.27 -8.32 -9.06
C ARG A 209 11.70 -8.59 -10.50
N ASP A 210 12.59 -7.76 -11.03
CA ASP A 210 13.03 -7.86 -12.43
C ASP A 210 13.85 -9.15 -12.65
N GLU A 211 14.68 -9.54 -11.68
CA GLU A 211 15.37 -10.86 -11.67
C GLU A 211 14.37 -12.03 -11.70
N VAL A 212 13.35 -11.99 -10.84
CA VAL A 212 12.32 -13.04 -10.77
C VAL A 212 11.55 -13.12 -12.08
N LEU A 213 11.15 -11.99 -12.66
CA LEU A 213 10.43 -11.96 -13.93
C LEU A 213 11.31 -12.46 -15.10
N ALA A 214 12.59 -12.11 -15.12
CA ALA A 214 13.53 -12.60 -16.12
C ALA A 214 13.80 -14.12 -15.98
N GLU A 215 13.84 -14.65 -14.75
CA GLU A 215 13.90 -16.11 -14.54
C GLU A 215 12.63 -16.79 -15.03
N GLU A 216 11.45 -16.26 -14.68
CA GLU A 216 10.16 -16.79 -15.15
C GLU A 216 10.11 -16.83 -16.69
N GLU A 217 10.53 -15.77 -17.37
CA GLU A 217 10.58 -15.72 -18.83
C GLU A 217 11.52 -16.80 -19.40
N ARG A 218 12.71 -16.98 -18.82
CA ARG A 218 13.65 -18.03 -19.22
C ARG A 218 13.08 -19.44 -19.00
N GLU A 219 12.36 -19.66 -17.90
CA GLU A 219 11.67 -20.92 -17.64
C GLU A 219 10.56 -21.19 -18.65
N GLN A 220 9.77 -20.17 -19.02
CA GLN A 220 8.74 -20.28 -20.06
C GLN A 220 9.35 -20.62 -21.42
N HIS A 221 10.46 -19.98 -21.81
CA HIS A 221 11.16 -20.33 -23.05
C HIS A 221 11.69 -21.77 -23.04
N LYS A 222 12.22 -22.25 -21.91
CA LYS A 222 12.65 -23.66 -21.77
C LYS A 222 11.47 -24.61 -21.88
N LEU A 223 10.32 -24.27 -21.30
CA LEU A 223 9.08 -25.04 -21.39
C LEU A 223 8.59 -25.14 -22.84
N ASP A 224 8.54 -24.03 -23.56
CA ASP A 224 8.14 -23.99 -24.98
C ASP A 224 9.04 -24.87 -25.85
N ARG A 225 10.37 -24.77 -25.68
CA ARG A 225 11.32 -25.64 -26.40
C ARG A 225 11.11 -27.12 -26.09
N LYS A 226 10.78 -27.48 -24.85
CA LYS A 226 10.46 -28.87 -24.48
C LYS A 226 9.18 -29.37 -25.16
N ILE A 227 8.15 -28.53 -25.21
CA ILE A 227 6.89 -28.86 -25.90
C ILE A 227 7.16 -29.11 -27.38
N VAL A 228 7.86 -28.20 -28.06
CA VAL A 228 8.21 -28.35 -29.49
C VAL A 228 9.00 -29.65 -29.75
N ASN A 229 9.98 -29.97 -28.91
CA ASN A 229 10.78 -31.19 -29.06
C ASN A 229 9.94 -32.47 -28.87
N GLU A 230 9.06 -32.51 -27.87
CA GLU A 230 8.19 -33.67 -27.62
C GLU A 230 7.09 -33.79 -28.69
N GLU A 231 6.60 -32.68 -29.25
CA GLU A 231 5.69 -32.69 -30.41
C GLU A 231 6.36 -33.22 -31.69
N HIS A 232 7.61 -32.81 -31.95
CA HIS A 232 8.40 -33.35 -33.05
C HIS A 232 8.64 -34.85 -32.89
N TRP A 233 8.95 -35.31 -31.66
CA TRP A 233 9.05 -36.74 -31.36
C TRP A 233 7.73 -37.48 -31.59
N LEU A 234 6.59 -36.91 -31.20
CA LEU A 234 5.28 -37.52 -31.44
C LEU A 234 4.95 -37.66 -32.93
N ARG A 235 5.40 -36.70 -33.77
CA ARG A 235 5.15 -36.72 -35.22
C ARG A 235 6.10 -37.66 -35.98
N TYR A 236 7.38 -37.73 -35.59
CA TYR A 236 8.42 -38.40 -36.41
C TYR A 236 9.21 -39.50 -35.68
N GLY A 237 9.15 -39.59 -34.35
CA GLY A 237 10.06 -40.40 -33.53
C GLY A 237 9.41 -41.51 -32.70
N VAL A 238 8.15 -41.83 -32.97
CA VAL A 238 7.41 -42.86 -32.23
C VAL A 238 7.93 -44.24 -32.64
N SER A 239 8.53 -44.96 -31.68
CA SER A 239 9.02 -46.34 -31.86
C SER A 239 8.02 -47.38 -31.36
N GLY A 240 8.27 -48.68 -31.56
CA GLY A 240 7.40 -49.76 -31.10
C GLY A 240 7.26 -49.96 -29.57
N ARG A 241 7.98 -49.20 -28.73
CA ARG A 241 7.95 -49.35 -27.25
C ARG A 241 6.72 -48.67 -26.61
N ARG A 242 5.59 -49.38 -26.58
CA ARG A 242 4.28 -48.88 -26.09
C ARG A 242 4.31 -48.20 -24.71
N LYS A 243 4.83 -48.85 -23.65
CA LYS A 243 4.80 -48.31 -22.26
C LYS A 243 5.54 -46.97 -22.12
N ARG A 244 6.69 -46.81 -22.80
CA ARG A 244 7.48 -45.56 -22.78
C ARG A 244 6.76 -44.45 -23.52
N ASN A 245 6.15 -44.76 -24.66
CA ASN A 245 5.45 -43.76 -25.47
C ASN A 245 4.23 -43.20 -24.73
N VAL A 246 3.48 -44.06 -24.04
CA VAL A 246 2.33 -43.63 -23.21
C VAL A 246 2.78 -42.67 -22.10
N LYS A 247 3.88 -42.98 -21.39
CA LYS A 247 4.44 -42.06 -20.37
C LYS A 247 4.87 -40.72 -20.97
N ARG A 248 5.53 -40.71 -22.14
CA ARG A 248 5.94 -39.46 -22.81
C ARG A 248 4.75 -38.63 -23.27
N LEU A 249 3.70 -39.27 -23.79
CA LEU A 249 2.46 -38.59 -24.16
C LEU A 249 1.81 -37.92 -22.94
N GLY A 250 1.76 -38.62 -21.81
CA GLY A 250 1.30 -38.05 -20.53
C GLY A 250 2.14 -36.84 -20.08
N ASN A 251 3.47 -36.92 -20.22
CA ASN A 251 4.35 -35.79 -19.93
C ASN A 251 4.10 -34.60 -20.86
N LEU A 252 3.90 -34.82 -22.17
CA LEU A 252 3.57 -33.76 -23.12
C LEU A 252 2.25 -33.07 -22.76
N HIS A 253 1.22 -33.84 -22.37
CA HIS A 253 -0.04 -33.28 -21.88
C HIS A 253 0.19 -32.41 -20.63
N ALA A 254 0.98 -32.89 -19.66
CA ALA A 254 1.32 -32.11 -18.47
C ALA A 254 2.07 -30.81 -18.80
N LEU A 255 3.03 -30.84 -19.73
CA LEU A 255 3.75 -29.63 -20.18
C LEU A 255 2.79 -28.63 -20.86
N ARG A 256 1.87 -29.11 -21.69
CA ARG A 256 0.84 -28.27 -22.34
C ARG A 256 -0.13 -27.68 -21.33
N ASP A 257 -0.56 -28.46 -20.34
CA ASP A 257 -1.44 -27.97 -19.28
C ASP A 257 -0.73 -26.92 -18.42
N GLN A 258 0.55 -27.13 -18.08
CA GLN A 258 1.37 -26.15 -17.38
C GLN A 258 1.47 -24.83 -18.16
N ARG A 259 1.71 -24.91 -19.48
CA ARG A 259 1.79 -23.73 -20.36
C ARG A 259 0.45 -23.01 -20.50
N ARG A 260 -0.65 -23.76 -20.66
CA ARG A 260 -2.01 -23.20 -20.79
C ARG A 260 -2.46 -22.50 -19.50
N ASN A 261 -2.11 -23.05 -18.34
CA ASN A 261 -2.51 -22.51 -17.05
C ASN A 261 -1.55 -21.42 -16.54
N TYR A 262 -0.46 -21.12 -17.27
CA TYR A 262 0.47 -20.05 -16.92
C TYR A 262 -0.22 -18.69 -17.08
N ARG A 263 -0.31 -17.93 -15.98
CA ARG A 263 -0.73 -16.53 -15.99
C ARG A 263 0.53 -15.67 -16.07
N GLY A 264 0.74 -15.01 -17.21
CA GLY A 264 1.89 -14.12 -17.40
C GLY A 264 1.85 -12.88 -16.51
N ALA A 265 2.98 -12.17 -16.42
CA ALA A 265 3.04 -10.87 -15.78
C ALA A 265 2.07 -9.91 -16.51
N THR A 266 1.09 -9.41 -15.79
CA THR A 266 0.21 -8.34 -16.28
C THR A 266 1.01 -7.05 -16.35
N GLY A 267 1.21 -6.52 -17.55
CA GLY A 267 2.00 -5.31 -17.78
C GLY A 267 1.51 -4.11 -16.96
N ASN A 268 2.43 -3.20 -16.65
CA ASN A 268 2.07 -1.89 -16.11
C ASN A 268 1.23 -1.16 -17.15
N ALA A 269 0.08 -0.62 -16.74
CA ALA A 269 -0.73 0.24 -17.58
C ALA A 269 0.13 1.45 -17.96
N ILE A 270 0.56 1.52 -19.22
CA ILE A 270 1.13 2.73 -19.79
C ILE A 270 -0.05 3.69 -19.95
N LEU A 271 -0.27 4.55 -18.95
CA LEU A 271 -1.08 5.74 -19.08
C LEU A 271 -0.34 6.68 -20.03
N ALA A 272 -0.53 6.45 -21.34
CA ALA A 272 -0.15 7.41 -22.36
C ALA A 272 -1.04 8.63 -22.17
N ALA A 273 -0.55 9.62 -21.43
CA ALA A 273 -1.18 10.93 -21.40
C ALA A 273 -1.17 11.47 -22.83
N ALA A 274 -2.36 11.73 -23.37
CA ALA A 274 -2.50 12.36 -24.68
C ALA A 274 -1.81 13.74 -24.64
N GLU A 275 -0.81 13.93 -25.49
CA GLU A 275 -0.20 15.25 -25.68
C GLU A 275 -1.23 16.18 -26.32
N ALA A 276 -1.78 17.10 -25.52
CA ALA A 276 -2.63 18.18 -26.00
C ALA A 276 -1.80 19.26 -26.73
N ASP A 277 -2.44 19.92 -27.70
CA ASP A 277 -1.83 20.81 -28.68
C ASP A 277 -1.01 21.99 -28.10
N LYS A 278 -0.05 22.45 -28.92
CA LYS A 278 0.94 23.48 -28.58
C LYS A 278 0.28 24.81 -28.18
N SER A 279 0.23 25.08 -26.88
CA SER A 279 -0.04 26.41 -26.31
C SER A 279 1.24 27.05 -25.72
N GLY A 280 1.16 28.32 -25.31
CA GLY A 280 2.29 29.16 -24.88
C GLY A 280 3.13 28.58 -23.74
N ARG A 281 4.34 29.15 -23.57
CA ARG A 281 5.33 28.75 -22.54
C ARG A 281 4.87 29.01 -21.10
N LEU A 282 4.05 30.05 -20.89
CA LEU A 282 3.52 30.42 -19.59
C LEU A 282 2.20 29.67 -19.33
N VAL A 283 2.11 28.99 -18.19
CA VAL A 283 0.90 28.25 -17.78
C VAL A 283 0.14 29.04 -16.71
N ILE A 284 0.81 29.44 -15.62
CA ILE A 284 0.21 30.25 -14.55
C ILE A 284 1.17 31.37 -14.16
N GLU A 285 0.66 32.58 -13.98
CA GLU A 285 1.36 33.68 -13.32
C GLU A 285 0.47 34.23 -12.20
N ALA A 286 0.91 34.10 -10.94
CA ALA A 286 0.27 34.70 -9.78
C ALA A 286 1.14 35.84 -9.24
N LYS A 287 0.55 37.01 -9.01
CA LYS A 287 1.24 38.20 -8.49
C LYS A 287 0.56 38.68 -7.22
N SER A 288 1.30 38.61 -6.13
CA SER A 288 0.96 39.09 -4.79
C SER A 288 -0.46 38.71 -4.37
N ILE A 289 -0.85 37.45 -4.61
CA ILE A 289 -2.17 36.97 -4.28
C ILE A 289 -2.32 36.81 -2.78
N ALA A 290 -3.50 37.15 -2.25
CA ALA A 290 -3.88 36.88 -0.88
C ALA A 290 -5.29 36.30 -0.80
N LYS A 291 -5.52 35.45 0.20
CA LYS A 291 -6.84 34.89 0.50
C LYS A 291 -7.00 34.67 2.00
N ALA A 292 -8.13 35.11 2.55
CA ALA A 292 -8.54 34.88 3.93
C ALA A 292 -9.95 34.29 4.01
N PHE A 293 -10.20 33.47 5.03
CA PHE A 293 -11.54 33.04 5.40
C PHE A 293 -11.82 33.48 6.84
N GLY A 294 -12.72 34.45 7.01
CA GLY A 294 -12.90 35.14 8.28
C GLY A 294 -11.61 35.86 8.70
N GLU A 295 -11.15 35.64 9.93
CA GLU A 295 -9.91 36.23 10.45
C GLU A 295 -8.65 35.46 10.04
N ARG A 296 -8.81 34.24 9.50
CA ARG A 296 -7.68 33.37 9.16
C ARG A 296 -7.17 33.68 7.75
N LYS A 297 -6.00 34.29 7.66
CA LYS A 297 -5.25 34.40 6.40
C LYS A 297 -4.70 33.03 5.99
N ILE A 298 -5.04 32.59 4.78
CA ILE A 298 -4.59 31.31 4.21
C ILE A 298 -3.40 31.53 3.28
N VAL A 299 -3.49 32.54 2.42
CA VAL A 299 -2.40 32.96 1.52
C VAL A 299 -2.15 34.44 1.77
N ASP A 300 -0.89 34.81 1.99
CA ASP A 300 -0.49 36.22 2.16
C ASP A 300 0.62 36.55 1.17
N THR A 301 0.36 37.50 0.28
CA THR A 301 1.31 38.11 -0.65
C THR A 301 2.15 37.08 -1.44
N PHE A 302 1.51 36.04 -1.97
CA PHE A 302 2.18 34.98 -2.70
C PHE A 302 2.34 35.33 -4.18
N SER A 303 3.54 35.11 -4.74
CA SER A 303 3.80 35.28 -6.17
C SER A 303 4.52 34.06 -6.72
N THR A 304 4.09 33.57 -7.88
CA THR A 304 4.76 32.48 -8.58
C THR A 304 4.55 32.56 -10.08
N ARG A 305 5.44 31.91 -10.84
CA ARG A 305 5.33 31.74 -12.28
C ARG A 305 5.60 30.28 -12.63
N ILE A 306 4.60 29.61 -13.20
CA ILE A 306 4.64 28.22 -13.62
C ILE A 306 4.68 28.17 -15.14
N GLN A 307 5.68 27.48 -15.67
CA GLN A 307 5.93 27.30 -17.10
C GLN A 307 5.54 25.90 -17.56
N ARG A 308 5.44 25.75 -18.87
CA ARG A 308 5.15 24.46 -19.50
C ARG A 308 6.28 23.47 -19.24
N GLY A 309 5.91 22.28 -18.74
CA GLY A 309 6.84 21.22 -18.37
C GLY A 309 7.25 21.23 -16.91
N ASP A 310 6.95 22.30 -16.16
CA ASP A 310 7.23 22.36 -14.73
C ASP A 310 6.38 21.32 -13.99
N ARG A 311 7.03 20.59 -13.07
CA ARG A 311 6.37 19.68 -12.13
C ARG A 311 6.47 20.29 -10.74
N VAL A 312 5.43 21.02 -10.34
CA VAL A 312 5.42 21.79 -9.09
C VAL A 312 4.71 21.00 -8.00
N GLY A 313 5.42 20.68 -6.93
CA GLY A 313 4.85 20.09 -5.72
C GLY A 313 4.51 21.16 -4.69
N ILE A 314 3.25 21.21 -4.22
CA ILE A 314 2.84 22.07 -3.10
C ILE A 314 2.79 21.19 -1.84
N VAL A 315 3.71 21.44 -0.92
CA VAL A 315 3.86 20.69 0.33
C VAL A 315 3.61 21.58 1.54
N GLY A 316 3.12 20.99 2.62
CA GLY A 316 2.80 21.69 3.86
C GLY A 316 1.86 20.87 4.74
N PRO A 317 1.64 21.29 6.00
CA PRO A 317 0.80 20.53 6.92
C PRO A 317 -0.67 20.52 6.50
N ASN A 318 -1.44 19.59 7.06
CA ASN A 318 -2.88 19.57 6.85
C ASN A 318 -3.53 20.84 7.39
N GLY A 319 -4.52 21.37 6.65
CA GLY A 319 -5.13 22.66 6.99
C GLY A 319 -4.28 23.90 6.68
N ALA A 320 -3.08 23.77 6.09
CA ALA A 320 -2.26 24.92 5.67
C ALA A 320 -2.84 25.72 4.49
N GLY A 321 -3.91 25.23 3.85
CA GLY A 321 -4.52 25.88 2.69
C GLY A 321 -3.98 25.44 1.33
N LYS A 322 -3.34 24.26 1.24
CA LYS A 322 -2.80 23.72 -0.03
C LYS A 322 -3.86 23.67 -1.14
N THR A 323 -5.03 23.10 -0.85
CA THR A 323 -6.15 23.01 -1.79
C THR A 323 -6.66 24.39 -2.18
N THR A 324 -6.78 25.32 -1.22
CA THR A 324 -7.13 26.72 -1.50
C THR A 324 -6.12 27.38 -2.43
N LEU A 325 -4.82 27.20 -2.19
CA LEU A 325 -3.79 27.76 -3.06
C LEU A 325 -3.88 27.18 -4.48
N VAL A 326 -4.13 25.87 -4.62
CA VAL A 326 -4.38 25.25 -5.93
C VAL A 326 -5.59 25.88 -6.60
N HIS A 327 -6.72 26.01 -5.89
CA HIS A 327 -7.94 26.62 -6.41
C HIS A 327 -7.73 28.07 -6.88
N LEU A 328 -6.96 28.86 -6.14
CA LEU A 328 -6.59 30.22 -6.54
C LEU A 328 -5.75 30.20 -7.83
N LEU A 329 -4.74 29.32 -7.90
CA LEU A 329 -3.83 29.23 -9.04
C LEU A 329 -4.51 28.74 -10.33
N ILE A 330 -5.51 27.86 -10.22
CA ILE A 330 -6.28 27.34 -11.36
C ILE A 330 -7.49 28.21 -11.72
N GLY A 331 -7.79 29.24 -10.91
CA GLY A 331 -8.88 30.18 -11.16
C GLY A 331 -10.26 29.70 -10.72
N ASN A 332 -10.36 28.67 -9.88
CA ASN A 332 -11.64 28.20 -9.31
C ASN A 332 -12.16 29.17 -8.23
N ASP A 333 -11.26 29.71 -7.42
CA ASP A 333 -11.59 30.70 -6.39
C ASP A 333 -10.89 32.04 -6.71
N PRO A 334 -11.59 33.19 -6.59
CA PRO A 334 -10.95 34.49 -6.76
C PRO A 334 -10.09 34.85 -5.53
N PRO A 335 -8.89 35.42 -5.74
CA PRO A 335 -8.10 35.98 -4.64
C PRO A 335 -8.75 37.26 -4.11
N ASP A 336 -8.56 37.56 -2.83
CA ASP A 336 -9.07 38.80 -2.21
C ASP A 336 -8.22 40.02 -2.64
N SER A 337 -6.93 39.79 -2.93
CA SER A 337 -6.03 40.78 -3.51
C SER A 337 -4.99 40.12 -4.42
N GLY A 338 -4.33 40.91 -5.27
CA GLY A 338 -3.40 40.40 -6.28
C GLY A 338 -4.08 39.96 -7.57
N SER A 339 -3.36 39.24 -8.43
CA SER A 339 -3.91 38.71 -9.69
C SER A 339 -3.34 37.36 -10.07
N VAL A 340 -4.18 36.52 -10.67
CA VAL A 340 -3.78 35.25 -11.28
C VAL A 340 -4.09 35.33 -12.78
N ARG A 341 -3.11 35.01 -13.61
CA ARG A 341 -3.24 34.93 -15.06
C ARG A 341 -2.92 33.52 -15.52
N LEU A 342 -3.89 32.89 -16.19
CA LEU A 342 -3.71 31.63 -16.88
C LEU A 342 -3.17 31.88 -18.29
N GLY A 343 -2.32 30.98 -18.78
CA GLY A 343 -1.89 30.93 -20.17
C GLY A 343 -3.06 30.62 -21.12
N ALA A 344 -2.86 30.91 -22.41
CA ALA A 344 -3.86 30.56 -23.43
C ALA A 344 -4.02 29.04 -23.57
N ASN A 345 -5.14 28.55 -24.08
CA ASN A 345 -5.40 27.14 -24.44
C ASN A 345 -4.87 26.11 -23.41
N ILE A 346 -5.20 26.32 -22.13
CA ILE A 346 -4.91 25.34 -21.08
C ILE A 346 -6.17 24.50 -20.87
N GLU A 347 -6.06 23.20 -21.09
CA GLU A 347 -7.05 22.23 -20.61
C GLU A 347 -6.65 21.79 -19.21
N MET A 348 -7.55 22.02 -18.25
CA MET A 348 -7.32 21.68 -16.84
C MET A 348 -7.98 20.35 -16.54
N ALA A 349 -7.20 19.43 -15.97
CA ALA A 349 -7.72 18.20 -15.38
C ALA A 349 -7.41 18.23 -13.88
N THR A 350 -8.46 18.19 -13.05
CA THR A 350 -8.33 18.09 -11.59
C THR A 350 -8.66 16.67 -11.15
N LEU A 351 -7.86 16.14 -10.23
CA LEU A 351 -8.11 14.91 -9.50
C LEU A 351 -8.28 15.30 -8.04
N ASP A 352 -9.53 15.30 -7.57
CA ASP A 352 -9.83 15.61 -6.18
C ASP A 352 -9.45 14.44 -5.27
N GLN A 353 -9.03 14.75 -4.04
CA GLN A 353 -8.55 13.77 -3.05
C GLN A 353 -9.63 12.79 -2.55
N HIS A 354 -10.89 12.93 -2.96
CA HIS A 354 -12.02 12.11 -2.50
C HIS A 354 -12.26 10.84 -3.33
N ARG A 355 -11.23 10.19 -3.88
CA ARG A 355 -11.39 8.94 -4.62
C ARG A 355 -10.40 7.86 -4.25
#